data_AF-A0A7R9BE09-F1
#
_entry.id   AF-A0A7R9BE09-F1
#
_cell.length_a   1.000
_cell.length_b   1.000
_cell.length_c   1.000
_cell.angle_alpha   90.00
_cell.angle_beta   90.00
_cell.angle_gamma   90.00
#
_symmetry.space_group_name_H-M   'P 1'
#
loop_
_entity.id
_entity.type
_entity.pdbx_description
1 polymer ?
#
loop_
_entity_poly.entity_id
_entity_poly.type
_entity_poly.pdbx_seq_one_letter_code
_entity_poly.pdbx_strand_id
1 'polypeptide(L)'
;MNRECLVGRSKCYLRLQNTDEALKDAEAALQIEKNSHQAIFQKAEALFCRGDYEHALVYYSRGAKLRKDLDCFRLGIQKSQDAITAAVGANGNASKLTPTKDADCRVRIKKGKQKKTHR
;
A
#
# COMPACT_ATOMS: atom_id res chain seq x y z
N MET A 1 4.22 -20.64 8.10
CA MET A 1 4.67 -19.26 7.80
C MET A 1 3.94 -18.29 8.70
N ASN A 2 4.62 -17.26 9.22
CA ASN A 2 4.00 -16.24 10.07
C ASN A 2 3.45 -15.09 9.21
N ARG A 3 2.24 -14.60 9.51
CA ARG A 3 1.58 -13.49 8.80
C ARG A 3 2.45 -12.23 8.74
N GLU A 4 3.20 -11.93 9.81
CA GLU A 4 4.00 -10.71 9.91
C GLU A 4 5.18 -10.74 8.94
N CYS A 5 5.77 -11.92 8.75
CA CYS A 5 6.85 -12.13 7.78
C CYS A 5 6.34 -11.93 6.34
N LEU A 6 5.14 -12.44 6.03
CA LEU A 6 4.51 -12.27 4.72
C LEU A 6 4.19 -10.80 4.43
N VAL A 7 3.65 -10.06 5.42
CA VAL A 7 3.42 -8.61 5.27
C VAL A 7 4.74 -7.86 5.06
N GLY A 8 5.78 -8.20 5.83
CA GLY A 8 7.11 -7.61 5.67
C GLY A 8 7.71 -7.88 4.30
N ARG A 9 7.57 -9.11 3.78
CA ARG A 9 8.06 -9.51 2.47
C ARG A 9 7.29 -8.83 1.33
N SER A 10 5.95 -8.78 1.42
CA SER A 10 5.10 -8.03 0.49
C SER A 10 5.53 -6.57 0.39
N LYS A 11 5.81 -5.92 1.54
CA LYS A 11 6.31 -4.53 1.56
C LYS A 11 7.65 -4.37 0.86
N CYS A 12 8.55 -5.35 0.99
CA CYS A 12 9.81 -5.37 0.24
C CYS A 12 9.56 -5.50 -1.27
N TYR A 13 8.65 -6.38 -1.67
CA TYR A 13 8.29 -6.54 -3.08
C TYR A 13 7.69 -5.28 -3.70
N LEU A 14 6.86 -4.52 -2.97
CA LEU A 14 6.39 -3.21 -3.43
C LEU A 14 7.53 -2.22 -3.68
N ARG A 15 8.55 -2.20 -2.82
CA ARG A 15 9.74 -1.35 -3.05
C ARG A 15 10.58 -1.81 -4.23
N LEU A 16 10.51 -3.10 -4.57
CA LEU A 16 11.14 -3.69 -5.75
C LEU A 16 10.26 -3.55 -7.00
N GLN A 17 9.12 -2.87 -6.92
CA GLN A 17 8.11 -2.75 -7.98
C GLN A 17 7.55 -4.09 -8.47
N ASN A 18 7.70 -5.16 -7.68
CA ASN A 18 7.13 -6.46 -7.99
C ASN A 18 5.76 -6.60 -7.31
N THR A 19 4.73 -6.03 -7.93
CA THR A 19 3.38 -5.94 -7.36
C THR A 19 2.66 -7.27 -7.31
N ASP A 20 2.88 -8.17 -8.28
CA ASP A 20 2.25 -9.50 -8.33
C ASP A 20 2.68 -10.38 -7.15
N GLU A 21 3.97 -10.46 -6.86
CA GLU A 21 4.48 -11.21 -5.70
C GLU A 21 4.06 -10.56 -4.38
N ALA A 22 3.99 -9.23 -4.33
CA ALA A 22 3.48 -8.51 -3.16
C ALA A 22 2.01 -8.86 -2.86
N LEU A 23 1.18 -9.02 -3.90
CA LEU A 23 -0.23 -9.43 -3.77
C LEU A 23 -0.35 -10.85 -3.23
N LYS A 24 0.40 -11.81 -3.81
CA LYS A 24 0.39 -13.20 -3.34
C LYS A 24 0.73 -13.30 -1.85
N ASP A 25 1.74 -12.56 -1.41
CA ASP A 25 2.14 -12.52 0.00
C ASP A 25 1.08 -11.89 0.91
N ALA A 26 0.47 -10.79 0.46
CA ALA A 26 -0.60 -10.15 1.22
C ALA A 26 -1.85 -11.04 1.32
N GLU A 27 -2.16 -11.81 0.27
CA GLU A 27 -3.25 -12.78 0.25
C GLU A 27 -2.96 -13.98 1.15
N ALA A 28 -1.74 -14.52 1.12
CA ALA A 28 -1.30 -15.56 2.04
C ALA A 28 -1.39 -15.09 3.50
N ALA A 29 -1.03 -13.83 3.80
CA ALA A 29 -1.17 -13.26 5.14
C ALA A 29 -2.64 -13.18 5.58
N LEU A 30 -3.56 -12.83 4.67
CA LEU A 30 -5.00 -12.80 4.94
C LEU A 30 -5.64 -14.19 5.07
N GLN A 31 -5.08 -15.20 4.42
CA GLN A 31 -5.53 -16.59 4.60
C GLN A 31 -5.22 -17.10 6.01
N ILE A 32 -4.07 -16.71 6.56
CA ILE A 32 -3.68 -17.04 7.94
C ILE A 32 -4.57 -16.28 8.94
N GLU A 33 -4.73 -14.97 8.74
CA GLU A 33 -5.58 -14.13 9.60
C GLU A 33 -6.47 -13.21 8.76
N LYS A 34 -7.73 -13.61 8.63
CA LYS A 34 -8.73 -12.90 7.81
C LYS A 34 -9.05 -11.47 8.28
N ASN A 35 -8.80 -11.19 9.56
CA ASN A 35 -9.09 -9.89 10.19
C ASN A 35 -7.81 -9.12 10.56
N SER A 36 -6.70 -9.38 9.88
CA SER A 36 -5.47 -8.61 10.10
C SER A 36 -5.53 -7.25 9.42
N HIS A 37 -5.62 -6.16 10.19
CA HIS A 37 -5.57 -4.81 9.62
C HIS A 37 -4.29 -4.56 8.82
N GLN A 38 -3.14 -5.06 9.27
CA GLN A 38 -1.87 -4.93 8.55
C GLN A 38 -1.88 -5.65 7.20
N ALA A 39 -2.42 -6.87 7.14
CA ALA A 39 -2.49 -7.61 5.88
C ALA A 39 -3.51 -6.99 4.90
N ILE A 40 -4.65 -6.49 5.41
CA ILE A 40 -5.64 -5.75 4.60
C ILE A 40 -5.00 -4.50 4.00
N PHE A 41 -4.27 -3.73 4.82
CA PHE A 41 -3.56 -2.53 4.36
C PHE A 41 -2.52 -2.88 3.30
N GLN A 42 -1.72 -3.92 3.53
CA GLN A 42 -0.68 -4.34 2.61
C GLN A 42 -1.25 -4.83 1.26
N LYS A 43 -2.40 -5.51 1.27
CA LYS A 43 -3.12 -5.89 0.04
C LYS A 43 -3.64 -4.65 -0.71
N ALA A 44 -4.20 -3.68 0.02
CA ALA A 44 -4.70 -2.45 -0.58
C ALA A 44 -3.58 -1.64 -1.25
N GLU A 45 -2.43 -1.50 -0.59
CA GLU A 45 -1.23 -0.85 -1.17
C GLU A 45 -0.75 -1.59 -2.42
N ALA A 46 -0.75 -2.92 -2.41
CA ALA A 46 -0.30 -3.70 -3.56
C ALA A 46 -1.25 -3.55 -4.77
N LEU A 47 -2.56 -3.52 -4.53
CA LEU A 47 -3.56 -3.22 -5.57
C LEU A 47 -3.42 -1.79 -6.10
N PHE A 48 -3.18 -0.82 -5.20
CA PHE A 48 -2.96 0.57 -5.56
C PHE A 48 -1.72 0.72 -6.47
N CYS A 49 -0.61 0.06 -6.11
CA CYS A 49 0.60 0.04 -6.93
C CYS A 49 0.42 -0.68 -8.27
N ARG A 50 -0.50 -1.65 -8.35
CA ARG A 50 -0.86 -2.34 -9.61
C ARG A 50 -1.71 -1.46 -10.53
N GLY A 51 -2.36 -0.42 -10.00
CA GLY A 51 -3.27 0.46 -10.73
C GLY A 51 -4.75 0.09 -10.56
N ASP A 52 -5.06 -0.94 -9.77
CA ASP A 52 -6.43 -1.39 -9.48
C ASP A 52 -7.03 -0.56 -8.34
N TYR A 53 -7.26 0.74 -8.59
CA TYR A 53 -7.66 1.71 -7.57
C TYR A 53 -9.03 1.41 -6.95
N GLU A 54 -9.97 0.88 -7.73
CA GLU A 54 -11.31 0.52 -7.25
C GLU A 54 -11.23 -0.59 -6.20
N HIS A 55 -10.45 -1.63 -6.49
CA HIS A 55 -10.23 -2.73 -5.56
C HIS A 55 -9.47 -2.25 -4.32
N ALA A 56 -8.43 -1.43 -4.50
CA ALA A 56 -7.68 -0.84 -3.39
C ALA A 56 -8.61 -0.06 -2.44
N LEU A 57 -9.52 0.76 -2.97
CA LEU A 57 -10.51 1.53 -2.22
C LEU A 57 -11.42 0.64 -1.36
N VAL A 58 -11.89 -0.49 -1.89
CA VAL A 58 -12.71 -1.45 -1.15
C VAL A 58 -11.95 -2.03 0.03
N TYR A 59 -10.69 -2.43 -0.17
CA TYR A 59 -9.86 -2.98 0.92
C TYR A 59 -9.48 -1.93 1.95
N TYR A 60 -9.15 -0.69 1.57
CA TYR A 60 -8.93 0.37 2.56
C TYR A 60 -10.20 0.66 3.37
N SER A 61 -11.37 0.67 2.74
CA SER A 61 -12.66 0.87 3.41
C SER A 61 -12.96 -0.27 4.39
N ARG A 62 -12.64 -1.52 4.02
CA ARG A 62 -12.75 -2.67 4.92
C ARG A 62 -11.82 -2.54 6.12
N GLY A 63 -10.58 -2.12 5.90
CA GLY A 63 -9.62 -1.87 6.98
C GLY A 63 -10.05 -0.75 7.93
N ALA A 64 -10.59 0.34 7.39
CA ALA A 64 -11.15 1.45 8.16
C ALA A 64 -12.33 1.00 9.04
N LYS A 65 -13.21 0.11 8.54
CA LYS A 65 -14.30 -0.46 9.34
C LYS A 65 -13.79 -1.26 10.54
N LEU A 66 -12.67 -1.97 10.38
CA LEU A 66 -12.05 -2.75 11.44
C LEU A 66 -11.34 -1.86 12.47
N ARG A 67 -10.63 -0.83 12.00
CA ARG A 67 -9.88 0.12 12.83
C ARG A 67 -10.04 1.54 12.28
N LYS A 68 -11.04 2.25 12.80
CA LYS A 68 -11.34 3.65 12.41
C LYS A 68 -10.30 4.66 12.89
N ASP A 69 -9.54 4.30 13.93
CA ASP A 69 -8.50 5.12 14.55
C ASP A 69 -7.22 5.22 13.69
N LEU A 70 -7.06 4.31 12.74
CA LEU A 70 -5.87 4.27 11.89
C LEU A 70 -6.03 5.21 10.68
N ASP A 71 -5.36 6.36 10.77
CA ASP A 71 -5.32 7.37 9.70
C ASP A 71 -4.79 6.85 8.35
N CYS A 72 -3.98 5.80 8.35
CA CYS A 72 -3.45 5.21 7.14
C CYS A 72 -4.54 4.68 6.19
N PHE A 73 -5.65 4.16 6.72
CA PHE A 73 -6.78 3.74 5.88
C PHE A 73 -7.54 4.94 5.31
N ARG A 74 -7.76 5.98 6.12
CA ARG A 74 -8.40 7.22 5.69
C ARG A 74 -7.62 7.87 4.54
N LEU A 75 -6.30 7.96 4.68
CA LEU A 75 -5.42 8.48 3.63
C LEU A 75 -5.43 7.59 2.37
N GLY A 76 -5.44 6.26 2.53
CA GLY A 76 -5.52 5.32 1.40
C GLY A 76 -6.83 5.43 0.62
N ILE A 77 -7.96 5.62 1.32
CA ILE A 77 -9.28 5.88 0.72
C ILE A 77 -9.24 7.15 -0.14
N GLN A 78 -8.77 8.26 0.44
CA GLN A 78 -8.69 9.54 -0.26
C GLN A 78 -7.79 9.43 -1.50
N LYS A 79 -6.58 8.86 -1.36
CA LYS A 79 -5.67 8.64 -2.49
C LYS A 79 -6.28 7.81 -3.60
N SER A 80 -7.03 6.76 -3.25
CA SER A 80 -7.70 5.91 -4.24
C SER A 80 -8.83 6.65 -4.94
N GLN A 81 -9.64 7.42 -4.21
CA GLN A 81 -10.71 8.25 -4.78
C GLN A 81 -10.17 9.34 -5.71
N ASP A 82 -9.08 10.01 -5.32
CA ASP A 82 -8.41 11.01 -6.13
C ASP A 82 -7.86 10.38 -7.42
N ALA A 83 -7.23 9.20 -7.33
CA ALA A 83 -6.73 8.47 -8.49
C ALA A 83 -7.85 8.04 -9.46
N ILE A 84 -8.98 7.54 -8.93
CA ILE A 84 -10.15 7.18 -9.74
C ILE A 84 -10.75 8.42 -10.39
N THR A 85 -10.92 9.50 -9.62
CA THR A 85 -11.49 10.77 -10.13
C THR A 85 -10.58 11.39 -11.19
N ALA A 86 -9.26 11.30 -11.04
CA ALA A 86 -8.30 11.73 -12.05
C ALA A 86 -8.40 10.86 -13.32
N ALA A 87 -8.50 9.54 -13.16
CA ALA A 87 -8.66 8.62 -14.29
C ALA A 87 -9.97 8.84 -15.06
N VAL A 88 -11.07 9.12 -14.35
CA VAL A 88 -12.40 9.40 -14.94
C VAL A 88 -12.47 10.83 -15.50
N GLY A 89 -11.95 11.82 -14.76
CA GLY A 89 -11.96 13.23 -15.13
C GLY A 89 -11.07 13.59 -16.32
N ALA A 90 -10.03 12.79 -16.59
CA ALA A 90 -9.24 12.88 -17.82
C ALA A 90 -10.08 12.68 -19.10
N ASN A 91 -11.23 12.00 -19.00
CA ASN A 91 -12.15 11.81 -20.14
C ASN A 91 -13.19 12.94 -20.29
N GLY A 92 -13.23 13.95 -19.41
CA GLY A 92 -14.39 14.85 -19.37
C GLY A 92 -14.21 16.30 -18.92
N ASN A 93 -13.08 16.73 -18.33
CA ASN A 93 -12.60 18.13 -18.27
C ASN A 93 -11.48 18.25 -17.21
N ALA A 94 -10.28 18.61 -17.69
CA ALA A 94 -9.10 18.80 -16.86
C ALA A 94 -9.18 20.12 -16.06
N SER A 95 -9.59 20.06 -14.81
CA SER A 95 -9.33 21.13 -13.85
C SER A 95 -8.56 20.61 -12.65
N LYS A 96 -7.24 20.76 -12.77
CA LYS A 96 -6.25 20.92 -11.70
C LYS A 96 -6.23 19.83 -10.64
N LEU A 97 -5.24 18.96 -10.71
CA LEU A 97 -4.35 18.69 -9.58
C LEU A 97 -3.04 18.10 -10.12
N THR A 98 -1.96 18.75 -9.75
CA THR A 98 -0.59 18.35 -10.06
C THR A 98 -0.32 16.95 -9.54
N PRO A 99 0.40 16.09 -10.28
CA PRO A 99 0.89 14.84 -9.72
C PRO A 99 1.79 15.21 -8.54
N THR A 100 1.32 14.96 -7.32
CA THR A 100 2.18 15.03 -6.14
C THR A 100 3.25 13.97 -6.36
N LYS A 101 4.48 14.46 -6.59
CA LYS A 101 5.68 13.72 -6.96
C LYS A 101 6.20 12.77 -5.86
N ASP A 102 5.32 12.28 -5.00
CA ASP A 102 5.66 11.43 -3.86
C ASP A 102 4.74 10.19 -3.81
N ALA A 103 4.59 9.50 -4.93
CA ALA A 103 4.37 8.03 -4.92
C ALA A 103 5.69 7.31 -4.55
N ASP A 104 6.43 7.89 -3.60
CA ASP A 104 7.67 7.35 -3.10
C ASP A 104 7.34 6.30 -2.05
N CYS A 105 7.20 5.06 -2.51
CA CYS A 105 7.36 3.89 -1.63
C CYS A 105 8.80 3.76 -1.08
N ARG A 106 9.74 4.68 -1.40
CA ARG A 106 11.00 4.78 -0.65
C ARG A 106 10.71 5.35 0.73
N VAL A 107 10.56 4.45 1.67
CA VAL A 107 11.21 4.68 2.95
C VAL A 107 12.68 4.97 2.63
N ARG A 108 13.09 6.23 2.81
CA ARG A 108 14.49 6.61 3.02
C ARG A 108 15.02 5.71 4.13
N ILE A 109 15.59 4.56 3.77
CA ILE A 109 16.51 3.85 4.62
C ILE A 109 17.67 4.82 4.79
N LYS A 110 17.69 5.57 5.90
CA LYS A 110 18.92 6.20 6.36
C LYS A 110 19.91 5.03 6.46
N LYS A 111 20.89 4.98 5.54
CA LYS A 111 22.01 4.03 5.61
C LYS A 111 22.61 4.17 7.01
N GLY A 112 22.32 3.21 7.88
CA GLY A 112 23.03 3.06 9.14
C GLY A 112 24.49 2.83 8.79
N LYS A 113 25.35 3.79 9.14
CA LYS A 113 26.79 3.61 9.06
C LYS A 113 27.15 2.41 9.94
N GLN A 114 27.59 1.31 9.32
CA GLN A 114 28.27 0.23 10.01
C GLN A 114 29.55 0.83 10.60
N LYS A 115 29.59 1.03 11.93
CA LYS A 115 30.86 1.19 12.63
C LYS A 115 31.51 -0.19 12.69
N LYS A 116 32.52 -0.41 11.85
CA LYS A 116 33.47 -1.52 12.00
C LYS A 116 34.19 -1.31 13.33
N THR A 117 33.89 -2.14 14.33
CA THR A 117 34.77 -2.35 15.47
C THR A 117 35.84 -3.34 15.03
N HIS A 118 37.02 -2.82 14.71
CA HIS A 118 38.22 -3.65 14.56
C HIS A 118 38.68 -4.03 15.96
N ARG A 119 38.88 -5.33 16.17
CA ARG A 119 39.58 -5.90 17.33
C ARG A 119 41.08 -5.59 17.21
#